data_AF-A0A821M051-F1
#
_entry.id   AF-A0A821M051-F1
#
_cell.length_a   1.000
_cell.length_b   1.000
_cell.length_c   1.000
_cell.angle_alpha   90.00
_cell.angle_beta   90.00
_cell.angle_gamma   90.00
#
_symmetry.space_group_name_H-M   'P 1'
#
loop_
_entity.id
_entity.type
_entity.pdbx_description
1 polymer ?
#
loop_
_entity_poly.entity_id
_entity_poly.type
_entity_poly.pdbx_seq_one_letter_code
_entity_poly.pdbx_strand_id
1 'polypeptide(L)'
;MNTCSFTFNSLRTQLPCHVFGVERTWEYLKQEFNRHSDGLPDAKYYETMGPGPQLFAVVGDRVYYHDEEKWFSYSSATNVVHGIMTMND
;
A
#
# COMPACT_ATOMS: atom_id res chain seq x y z
N MET A 1 4.25 -12.30 -10.37
CA MET A 1 4.22 -11.33 -9.25
C MET A 1 3.54 -10.08 -9.75
N ASN A 2 2.43 -9.65 -9.15
CA ASN A 2 1.70 -8.46 -9.58
C ASN A 2 2.27 -7.23 -8.87
N THR A 3 2.70 -6.23 -9.64
CA THR A 3 3.17 -4.94 -9.14
C THR A 3 2.07 -3.90 -9.35
N CYS A 4 1.89 -3.01 -8.37
CA CYS A 4 0.98 -1.87 -8.49
C CYS A 4 1.74 -0.60 -8.13
N SER A 5 1.53 0.46 -8.92
CA SER A 5 2.07 1.79 -8.64
C SER A 5 0.95 2.67 -8.10
N PHE A 6 1.20 3.39 -7.02
CA PHE A 6 0.27 4.35 -6.44
C PHE A 6 0.96 5.70 -6.36
N THR A 7 0.21 6.76 -6.60
CA THR A 7 0.70 8.13 -6.40
C THR A 7 0.06 8.66 -5.12
N PHE A 8 0.88 8.93 -4.12
CA PHE A 8 0.43 9.53 -2.86
C PHE A 8 0.87 10.98 -2.77
N ASN A 9 -0.05 11.88 -2.40
CA ASN A 9 0.35 13.19 -1.87
C ASN A 9 0.66 13.02 -0.38
N SER A 10 1.95 13.06 -0.03
CA SER A 10 2.37 13.06 1.37
C SER A 10 2.01 14.39 2.03
N LEU A 11 1.32 14.33 3.17
CA LEU A 11 0.99 15.48 4.02
C LEU A 11 2.24 16.27 4.46
N ARG A 12 3.45 15.68 4.39
CA ARG A 12 4.71 16.33 4.77
C ARG A 12 5.45 17.03 3.63
N THR A 13 5.20 16.68 2.37
CA THR A 13 6.07 17.15 1.27
C THR A 13 5.34 17.74 0.07
N GLN A 14 4.01 17.74 0.01
CA GLN A 14 3.22 18.30 -1.13
C GLN A 14 3.67 17.85 -2.52
N LEU A 15 4.45 16.77 -2.62
CA LEU A 15 4.93 16.22 -3.87
C LEU A 15 4.33 14.82 -4.07
N PRO A 16 3.89 14.50 -5.30
CA PRO A 16 3.41 13.16 -5.62
C PRO A 16 4.58 12.18 -5.48
N CYS A 17 4.53 11.32 -4.47
CA CYS A 17 5.46 10.21 -4.34
C CYS A 17 4.85 9.00 -5.04
N HIS A 18 5.53 8.52 -6.08
CA HIS A 18 5.25 7.21 -6.67
C HIS A 18 5.77 6.14 -5.72
N VAL A 19 4.84 5.33 -5.21
CA VAL A 19 5.13 4.21 -4.35
C VAL A 19 4.80 2.94 -5.12
N PHE A 20 5.75 2.03 -5.16
CA PHE A 20 5.56 0.71 -5.76
C PHE A 20 5.24 -0.26 -4.65
N GLY A 21 4.19 -1.05 -4.83
CA GLY A 21 3.80 -2.09 -3.89
C GLY A 21 3.89 -3.46 -4.52
N VAL A 22 4.41 -4.44 -3.80
CA VAL A 22 4.25 -5.86 -4.16
C VAL A 22 3.15 -6.46 -3.29
N GLU A 23 2.16 -7.07 -3.94
CA GLU A 23 1.04 -7.69 -3.21
C GLU A 23 1.54 -8.83 -2.32
N ARG A 24 1.06 -8.84 -1.08
CA ARG A 24 1.39 -9.83 -0.03
C ARG A 24 0.15 -10.14 0.79
N THR A 25 0.18 -11.25 1.52
CA THR A 25 -0.84 -11.54 2.53
C THR A 25 -0.62 -10.68 3.77
N TRP A 26 -1.69 -10.40 4.52
CA TRP A 26 -1.57 -9.66 5.76
C TRP A 26 -0.73 -10.41 6.79
N GLU A 27 -0.86 -11.74 6.85
CA GLU A 27 -0.10 -12.59 7.78
C GLU A 27 1.41 -12.48 7.55
N TYR A 28 1.83 -12.41 6.29
CA TYR A 28 3.24 -12.21 5.95
C TYR A 28 3.73 -10.84 6.42
N LEU A 29 3.02 -9.77 6.07
CA LEU A 29 3.40 -8.40 6.43
C LEU A 29 3.37 -8.19 7.96
N LYS A 30 2.45 -8.84 8.65
CA LYS A 30 2.32 -8.82 10.10
C LYS A 30 3.56 -9.42 10.76
N GLN A 31 4.07 -10.54 10.23
CA GLN A 31 5.31 -11.16 10.71
C GLN A 31 6.54 -10.33 10.34
N GLU A 32 6.65 -9.90 9.08
CA GLU A 32 7.81 -9.17 8.55
C GLU A 32 8.03 -7.83 9.29
N PHE A 33 6.96 -7.08 9.52
CA PHE A 33 7.02 -5.76 10.14
C PHE A 33 6.67 -5.76 11.63
N ASN A 34 6.60 -6.93 12.26
CA ASN A 34 6.26 -7.13 13.66
C ASN A 34 5.01 -6.35 14.09
N ARG A 35 3.93 -6.48 13.30
CA ARG A 35 2.64 -5.86 13.58
C ARG A 35 1.81 -6.78 14.47
N HIS A 36 1.03 -6.19 15.36
CA HIS A 36 0.14 -6.88 16.29
C HIS A 36 -1.33 -6.62 15.95
N SER A 37 -1.64 -5.52 15.26
CA SER A 37 -2.99 -5.18 14.86
C SER A 37 -3.61 -6.17 13.86
N ASP A 38 -4.92 -6.07 13.72
CA ASP A 38 -5.66 -6.74 12.65
C ASP A 38 -5.55 -5.96 11.34
N GLY A 39 -5.81 -6.69 10.26
CA GLY A 39 -5.89 -6.14 8.92
C GLY A 39 -7.22 -5.40 8.70
N LEU A 40 -7.34 -4.71 7.57
CA LEU A 40 -8.59 -4.15 7.11
C LEU A 40 -9.44 -5.23 6.39
N PRO A 41 -10.77 -5.22 6.58
CA PRO A 41 -11.66 -6.11 5.83
C PRO A 41 -11.62 -5.77 4.34
N ASP A 42 -11.71 -6.78 3.48
CA ASP A 42 -11.73 -6.66 2.01
C ASP A 42 -10.52 -5.91 1.41
N ALA A 43 -9.41 -5.89 2.13
CA ALA A 43 -8.20 -5.20 1.73
C ALA A 43 -7.25 -6.09 0.92
N LYS A 44 -6.61 -5.48 -0.08
CA LYS A 44 -5.37 -5.99 -0.66
C LYS A 44 -4.19 -5.30 -0.01
N TYR A 45 -3.17 -6.07 0.37
CA TYR A 45 -2.01 -5.53 1.09
C TYR A 45 -0.78 -5.54 0.22
N TYR A 46 0.03 -4.51 0.40
CA TYR A 46 1.22 -4.28 -0.40
C TYR A 46 2.40 -3.94 0.50
N GLU A 47 3.49 -4.65 0.28
CA GLU A 47 4.82 -4.27 0.78
C GLU A 47 5.35 -3.13 -0.06
N THR A 48 5.71 -2.01 0.55
CA THR A 48 6.25 -0.86 -0.17
C THR A 48 7.68 -1.12 -0.63
N MET A 49 7.94 -0.92 -1.91
CA MET A 49 9.26 -0.83 -2.50
C MET A 49 9.63 0.64 -2.75
N GLY A 50 10.61 1.14 -2.02
CA GLY A 50 11.12 2.50 -2.15
C GLY A 50 10.66 3.45 -1.03
N PRO A 51 10.66 4.77 -1.26
CA PRO A 51 10.34 5.75 -0.23
C PRO A 51 8.83 5.74 0.08
N GLY A 52 8.46 5.62 1.35
CA GLY A 52 7.05 5.60 1.77
C GLY A 52 6.84 4.92 3.13
N PRO A 53 5.58 4.63 3.51
CA PRO A 53 5.30 3.73 4.63
C PRO A 53 5.82 2.33 4.32
N GLN A 54 6.10 1.51 5.33
CA GLN A 54 6.59 0.13 5.10
C GLN A 54 5.58 -0.74 4.32
N LEU A 55 4.30 -0.51 4.55
CA LEU A 55 3.22 -1.21 3.87
C LEU A 55 2.00 -0.29 3.70
N PHE A 56 1.15 -0.65 2.76
CA PHE A 56 -0.15 -0.02 2.57
C PHE A 56 -1.20 -1.06 2.15
N ALA A 57 -2.46 -0.70 2.34
CA ALA A 57 -3.61 -1.52 2.03
C ALA A 57 -4.59 -0.77 1.13
N VAL A 58 -5.25 -1.48 0.22
CA VAL A 58 -6.24 -0.93 -0.71
C VAL A 58 -7.58 -1.60 -0.44
N VAL A 59 -8.60 -0.81 -0.13
CA VAL A 59 -10.00 -1.25 0.07
C VAL A 59 -10.86 -0.50 -0.94
N GLY A 60 -11.32 -1.21 -1.98
CA GLY A 60 -11.98 -0.58 -3.13
C GLY A 60 -11.08 0.47 -3.79
N ASP A 61 -11.52 1.73 -3.79
CA ASP A 61 -10.77 2.87 -4.34
C ASP A 61 -9.96 3.66 -3.31
N ARG A 62 -9.91 3.19 -2.07
CA ARG A 62 -9.24 3.89 -0.96
C ARG A 62 -7.93 3.20 -0.62
N VAL A 63 -6.91 4.01 -0.35
CA VAL A 63 -5.61 3.53 0.08
C VAL A 63 -5.32 3.96 1.51
N TYR A 64 -4.82 3.03 2.30
CA TYR A 64 -4.50 3.17 3.71
C TYR A 64 -3.03 2.84 3.93
N TYR A 65 -2.33 3.62 4.75
CA TYR A 65 -1.04 3.21 5.28
C TYR A 65 -1.18 2.71 6.71
N HIS A 66 -0.27 1.84 7.10
CA HIS A 66 -0.17 1.35 8.46
C HIS A 66 0.99 2.05 9.17
N ASP A 67 0.68 2.69 10.29
CA ASP A 67 1.65 3.37 11.15
C ASP A 67 1.23 3.21 12.61
N GLU A 68 2.19 3.02 13.51
CA GLU A 68 1.95 2.85 14.96
C GLU A 68 0.75 1.93 15.30
N GLU A 69 0.65 0.76 14.66
CA GLU A 69 -0.44 -0.22 14.85
C GLU A 69 -1.84 0.25 14.44
N LYS A 70 -1.93 1.31 13.66
CA LYS A 70 -3.20 1.89 13.18
C LYS A 70 -3.20 2.10 11.68
N TRP A 71 -4.40 2.03 11.13
CA TRP A 71 -4.66 2.32 9.72
C TRP A 71 -5.07 3.76 9.54
N PHE A 72 -4.41 4.44 8.61
CA PHE A 72 -4.70 5.83 8.24
C PHE A 72 -4.99 5.92 6.75
N SER A 73 -6.08 6.57 6.37
CA SER A 73 -6.42 6.76 4.97
C SER A 73 -5.61 7.90 4.38
N TYR A 74 -5.06 7.70 3.18
CA TYR A 74 -4.56 8.81 2.38
C TYR A 74 -5.74 9.57 1.79
N SER A 75 -6.01 10.77 2.31
CA SER A 75 -7.10 11.66 1.83
C SER A 75 -6.97 12.07 0.36
N SER A 76 -5.78 11.90 -0.21
CA SER A 76 -5.37 12.37 -1.53
C SER A 76 -4.77 11.25 -2.39
N ALA A 77 -4.91 9.98 -1.99
CA ALA A 77 -4.55 8.85 -2.85
C ALA A 77 -5.68 8.60 -3.83
N THR A 78 -5.43 8.87 -5.10
CA THR A 78 -6.23 8.33 -6.20
C THR A 78 -5.54 7.05 -6.68
N ASN A 79 -6.29 5.95 -6.77
CA ASN A 79 -5.83 4.72 -7.41
C ASN A 79 -5.41 5.00 -8.85
N VAL A 80 -4.13 5.24 -9.10
CA VAL A 80 -3.57 5.28 -10.45
C VAL A 80 -3.11 3.87 -10.78
N VAL A 81 -4.06 2.96 -11.07
CA VAL A 81 -3.72 1.62 -11.57
C VAL A 81 -3.19 1.76 -13.00
N HIS A 82 -1.96 2.22 -13.16
CA HIS A 82 -1.27 2.15 -14.44
C HIS A 82 -0.66 0.76 -14.59
N GLY A 83 -1.44 -0.12 -15.20
CA GLY A 83 -0.97 -1.38 -15.76
C GLY A 83 -0.75 -2.47 -14.73
N ILE A 84 -1.71 -3.38 -14.62
CA ILE A 84 -1.39 -4.77 -14.31
C ILE A 84 -0.52 -5.24 -15.49
N MET A 85 0.81 -5.21 -15.35
CA MET A 85 1.68 -5.94 -16.27
C MET A 85 1.56 -7.42 -15.90
N THR A 86 0.56 -8.10 -16.47
CA THR A 86 0.65 -9.55 -16.68
C THR A 86 1.80 -9.77 -17.67
N MET A 87 2.98 -10.10 -17.14
CA MET A 87 3.96 -10.83 -17.93
C MET A 87 3.33 -12.20 -18.22
N ASN A 88 2.76 -12.35 -19.40
CA ASN A 88 2.39 -13.64 -19.96
C ASN A 88 3.66 -14.28 -20.53
N ASP A 89 3.93 -15.48 -20.00
CA ASP A 89 4.84 -16.55 -20.44
C ASP A 89 6.36 -16.25 -20.52
#